data_AF-A0A956KAH5-F1
#
_entry.id   AF-A0A956KAH5-F1
#
_cell.length_a   1.000
_cell.length_b   1.000
_cell.length_c   1.000
_cell.angle_alpha   90.00
_cell.angle_beta   90.00
_cell.angle_gamma   90.00
#
_symmetry.space_group_name_H-M   'P 1'
#
loop_
_entity.id
_entity.type
_entity.pdbx_description
1 polymer ?
#
loop_
_entity_poly.entity_id
_entity_poly.type
_entity_poly.pdbx_seq_one_letter_code
_entity_poly.pdbx_strand_id
1 'polypeptide(L)'
;MSRPRLSATLLGLTRDEERALAAAVDLDLAALCTLLQRVMWGIHQADIIRVDVDAVIATLRARFPGLFLTDLAAGYVHWTRGRFDDADEALARARDTTPPDHPFAYIMPSDEEWSRAPRPGRLLEVVPNQVWRLSTYRTADLRPWLETVATLVRLDSGALVLMNPGRLEPHVIAEIRALGPVSHVVTPVKFHHLFIEEAARAFPEAKSFGTAGHAKNPPSRHIQLDGVLDDDAPLFPGELEHRTVHGTELGEVLMFHRASRTLLVNDCLVANREGVAFEMRLHNLAFGVHDRVGVPCYHPLLWMNLRRMQGCFRAALDDWDFDRVALAHGPWDAVESGARDELRRSLTWFLELGALGQYGLMATFFARQPSFLRDFVRFKLRGG
;
A
#
# COMPACT_ATOMS: atom_id res chain seq x y z
N MET A 1 31.55 -8.44 13.79
CA MET A 1 31.29 -7.88 12.44
C MET A 1 30.34 -6.70 12.60
N SER A 2 30.62 -5.56 11.96
CA SER A 2 29.68 -4.42 11.98
C SER A 2 28.38 -4.82 11.26
N ARG A 3 27.23 -4.49 11.85
CA ARG A 3 25.94 -4.70 11.15
C ARG A 3 25.97 -3.93 9.82
N PRO A 4 25.50 -4.54 8.72
CA PRO A 4 25.48 -3.87 7.42
C PRO A 4 24.61 -2.61 7.49
N ARG A 5 25.03 -1.55 6.80
CA ARG A 5 24.26 -0.30 6.75
C ARG A 5 23.07 -0.51 5.82
N LEU A 6 21.87 -0.27 6.33
CA LEU A 6 20.63 -0.34 5.57
C LEU A 6 20.52 0.80 4.55
N SER A 7 19.88 0.50 3.43
CA SER A 7 19.41 1.50 2.48
C SER A 7 18.29 2.34 3.10
N ALA A 8 18.30 3.65 2.83
CA ALA A 8 17.18 4.54 3.14
C ALA A 8 16.28 4.80 1.92
N THR A 9 16.63 4.24 0.76
CA THR A 9 15.83 4.27 -0.47
C THR A 9 14.97 3.02 -0.53
N LEU A 10 15.62 1.84 -0.51
CA LEU A 10 15.02 0.52 -0.68
C LEU A 10 15.06 -0.20 0.67
N LEU A 11 14.09 0.05 1.54
CA LEU A 11 14.09 -0.53 2.89
C LEU A 11 14.11 -2.07 2.82
N GLY A 12 14.91 -2.66 3.69
CA GLY A 12 15.19 -4.09 3.70
C GLY A 12 16.35 -4.55 2.83
N LEU A 13 16.91 -3.67 2.01
CA LEU A 13 18.22 -3.86 1.42
C LEU A 13 19.31 -3.18 2.25
N THR A 14 20.51 -3.74 2.15
CA THR A 14 21.76 -3.07 2.52
C THR A 14 22.12 -2.01 1.48
N ARG A 15 22.97 -1.06 1.86
CA ARG A 15 23.52 -0.08 0.91
C ARG A 15 24.33 -0.73 -0.21
N ASP A 16 24.87 -1.92 0.02
CA ASP A 16 25.72 -2.62 -0.95
C ASP A 16 24.83 -3.27 -2.02
N GLU A 17 23.71 -3.86 -1.61
CA GLU A 17 22.67 -4.36 -2.52
C GLU A 17 22.01 -3.21 -3.31
N GLU A 18 21.72 -2.07 -2.69
CA GLU A 18 21.23 -0.87 -3.42
C GLU A 18 22.25 -0.43 -4.48
N ARG A 19 23.55 -0.41 -4.14
CA ARG A 19 24.61 -0.04 -5.10
C ARG A 19 24.77 -1.07 -6.22
N ALA A 20 24.63 -2.35 -5.92
CA ALA A 20 24.66 -3.41 -6.92
C ALA A 20 23.51 -3.27 -7.90
N LEU A 21 22.29 -3.04 -7.41
CA LEU A 21 21.12 -2.79 -8.26
C LEU A 21 21.31 -1.50 -9.08
N ALA A 22 21.75 -0.41 -8.45
CA ALA A 22 22.03 0.86 -9.13
C ALA A 22 23.05 0.71 -10.27
N ALA A 23 24.11 -0.07 -10.06
CA ALA A 23 25.09 -0.37 -11.09
C ALA A 23 24.52 -1.26 -12.22
N ALA A 24 23.65 -2.21 -11.88
CA ALA A 24 23.02 -3.10 -12.87
C ALA A 24 22.07 -2.35 -13.82
N VAL A 25 21.45 -1.27 -13.36
CA VAL A 25 20.56 -0.42 -14.19
C VAL A 25 21.23 0.86 -14.69
N ASP A 26 22.49 1.12 -14.29
CA ASP A 26 23.22 2.37 -14.54
C ASP A 26 22.45 3.64 -14.11
N LEU A 27 21.86 3.62 -12.91
CA LEU A 27 21.05 4.72 -12.37
C LEU A 27 21.47 5.11 -10.95
N ASP A 28 21.42 6.41 -10.67
CA ASP A 28 21.35 6.91 -9.28
C ASP A 28 19.94 6.67 -8.74
N LEU A 29 19.71 5.46 -8.21
CA LEU A 29 18.42 5.03 -7.67
C LEU A 29 17.90 5.94 -6.55
N ALA A 30 18.78 6.44 -5.70
CA ALA A 30 18.41 7.31 -4.60
C ALA A 30 17.84 8.64 -5.10
N ALA A 31 18.47 9.23 -6.11
CA ALA A 31 17.98 10.46 -6.73
C ALA A 31 16.72 10.22 -7.58
N LEU A 32 16.66 9.12 -8.34
CA LEU A 32 15.47 8.76 -9.11
C LEU A 32 14.25 8.59 -8.21
N CYS A 33 14.35 7.73 -7.20
CA CYS A 33 13.25 7.49 -6.25
C CYS A 33 12.88 8.78 -5.53
N THR A 34 13.86 9.60 -5.11
CA THR A 34 13.58 10.89 -4.47
C THR A 34 12.74 11.81 -5.35
N LEU A 35 13.07 11.94 -6.64
CA LEU A 35 12.30 12.77 -7.56
C LEU A 35 10.92 12.16 -7.84
N LEU A 36 10.82 10.83 -8.00
CA LEU A 36 9.53 10.16 -8.15
C LEU A 36 8.63 10.33 -6.90
N GLN A 37 9.18 10.29 -5.69
CA GLN A 37 8.44 10.56 -4.45
C GLN A 37 7.85 11.96 -4.44
N ARG A 38 8.63 12.96 -4.91
CA ARG A 38 8.14 14.32 -5.08
C ARG A 38 6.95 14.38 -6.05
N VAL A 39 7.02 13.68 -7.19
CA VAL A 39 5.88 13.56 -8.11
C VAL A 39 4.67 12.94 -7.40
N MET A 40 4.85 11.81 -6.73
CA MET A 40 3.75 11.09 -6.07
C MET A 40 3.07 11.91 -4.98
N TRP A 41 3.83 12.57 -4.10
CA TRP A 41 3.22 13.46 -3.09
C TRP A 41 2.53 14.66 -3.72
N GLY A 42 3.10 15.24 -4.78
CA GLY A 42 2.51 16.38 -5.48
C GLY A 42 1.18 16.06 -6.15
N ILE A 43 0.94 14.79 -6.49
CA ILE A 43 -0.33 14.31 -7.06
C ILE A 43 -1.29 13.87 -5.94
N HIS A 44 -0.82 12.99 -5.04
CA HIS A 44 -1.71 12.25 -4.13
C HIS A 44 -1.85 12.85 -2.73
N GLN A 45 -0.97 13.79 -2.35
CA GLN A 45 -0.92 14.40 -1.01
C GLN A 45 -0.60 15.90 -1.08
N ALA A 46 -1.13 16.58 -2.10
CA ALA A 46 -0.83 17.99 -2.39
C ALA A 46 -1.31 18.96 -1.28
N ASP A 47 -2.26 18.52 -0.46
CA ASP A 47 -2.76 19.20 0.74
C ASP A 47 -1.73 19.17 1.89
N ILE A 48 -0.89 18.13 1.94
CA ILE A 48 0.14 17.92 2.96
C ILE A 48 1.50 18.45 2.48
N ILE A 49 1.93 18.04 1.28
CA ILE A 49 3.27 18.28 0.74
C ILE A 49 3.16 19.08 -0.55
N ARG A 50 3.72 20.30 -0.54
CA ARG A 50 3.64 21.20 -1.70
C ARG A 50 4.76 20.88 -2.68
N VAL A 51 4.40 20.61 -3.92
CA VAL A 51 5.36 20.25 -4.98
C VAL A 51 5.02 21.01 -6.26
N ASP A 52 6.02 21.67 -6.83
CA ASP A 52 5.98 22.05 -8.25
C ASP A 52 6.31 20.81 -9.08
N VAL A 53 5.27 20.08 -9.48
CA VAL A 53 5.42 18.79 -10.17
C VAL A 53 6.06 18.97 -11.55
N ASP A 54 5.76 20.06 -12.27
CA ASP A 54 6.33 20.31 -13.60
C ASP A 54 7.83 20.57 -13.52
N ALA A 55 8.29 21.33 -12.52
CA ALA A 55 9.72 21.52 -12.26
C ALA A 55 10.44 20.22 -11.88
N VAL A 56 9.77 19.33 -11.14
CA VAL A 56 10.31 18.00 -10.80
C VAL A 56 10.42 17.12 -12.05
N ILE A 57 9.42 17.11 -12.93
CA ILE A 57 9.48 16.38 -14.21
C ILE A 57 10.60 16.93 -15.11
N ALA A 58 10.78 18.25 -15.18
CA ALA A 58 11.89 18.85 -15.90
C ALA A 58 13.25 18.41 -15.33
N THR A 59 13.37 18.31 -14.01
CA THR A 59 14.58 17.82 -13.32
C THR A 59 14.83 16.33 -13.62
N LEU A 60 13.79 15.50 -13.62
CA LEU A 60 13.89 14.08 -14.00
C LEU A 60 14.42 13.94 -15.44
N ARG A 61 13.87 14.69 -16.40
CA ARG A 61 14.31 14.69 -17.80
C ARG A 61 15.76 15.15 -17.97
N ALA A 62 16.18 16.16 -17.21
CA ALA A 62 17.56 16.64 -17.26
C ALA A 62 18.56 15.65 -16.63
N ARG A 63 18.18 14.98 -15.55
CA ARG A 63 19.08 14.08 -14.80
C ARG A 63 19.13 12.67 -15.39
N PHE A 64 18.01 12.18 -15.92
CA PHE A 64 17.86 10.82 -16.45
C PHE A 64 17.31 10.88 -17.88
N PRO A 65 18.06 11.45 -18.84
CA PRO A 65 17.62 11.57 -20.22
C PRO A 65 17.46 10.18 -20.86
N GLY A 66 16.35 9.96 -21.56
CA GLY A 66 16.08 8.69 -22.26
C GLY A 66 15.70 7.52 -21.35
N LEU A 67 15.62 7.71 -20.03
CA LEU A 67 15.09 6.70 -19.12
C LEU A 67 13.58 6.60 -19.25
N PHE A 68 13.04 5.43 -19.60
CA PHE A 68 11.60 5.22 -19.77
C PHE A 68 10.77 5.61 -18.53
N LEU A 69 11.29 5.42 -17.30
CA LEU A 69 10.60 5.81 -16.07
C LEU A 69 10.37 7.32 -15.96
N THR A 70 11.24 8.12 -16.59
CA THR A 70 11.08 9.58 -16.66
C THR A 70 9.89 9.95 -17.55
N ASP A 71 9.80 9.35 -18.74
CA ASP A 71 8.66 9.55 -19.64
C ASP A 71 7.37 8.98 -19.05
N LEU A 72 7.44 7.82 -18.39
CA LEU A 72 6.30 7.21 -17.74
C LEU A 72 5.77 8.07 -16.57
N ALA A 73 6.66 8.64 -15.74
CA ALA A 73 6.26 9.58 -14.69
C ALA A 73 5.64 10.86 -15.26
N ALA A 74 6.18 11.39 -16.36
CA ALA A 74 5.59 12.53 -17.05
C ALA A 74 4.21 12.19 -17.62
N GLY A 75 4.09 11.05 -18.31
CA GLY A 75 2.83 10.56 -18.86
C GLY A 75 1.78 10.39 -17.79
N TYR A 76 2.15 9.81 -16.64
CA TYR A 76 1.27 9.70 -15.48
C TYR A 76 0.78 11.08 -15.02
N VAL A 77 1.66 12.08 -14.86
CA VAL A 77 1.27 13.46 -14.50
C VAL A 77 0.33 14.09 -15.54
N HIS A 78 0.59 13.89 -16.83
CA HIS A 78 -0.31 14.38 -17.88
C HIS A 78 -1.68 13.70 -17.77
N TRP A 79 -1.70 12.40 -17.54
CA TRP A 79 -2.92 11.60 -17.39
C TRP A 79 -3.77 12.04 -16.18
N THR A 80 -3.16 12.25 -15.01
CA THR A 80 -3.87 12.72 -13.80
C THR A 80 -4.49 14.11 -13.99
N ARG A 81 -3.91 14.94 -14.87
CA ARG A 81 -4.37 16.29 -15.20
C ARG A 81 -5.30 16.36 -16.42
N GLY A 82 -5.66 15.23 -17.00
CA GLY A 82 -6.53 15.17 -18.18
C GLY A 82 -5.87 15.59 -19.50
N ARG A 83 -4.54 15.74 -19.54
CA ARG A 83 -3.75 16.02 -20.78
C ARG A 83 -3.45 14.71 -21.50
N PHE A 84 -4.47 14.13 -22.10
CA PHE A 84 -4.46 12.75 -22.56
C PHE A 84 -3.54 12.49 -23.75
N ASP A 85 -3.46 13.40 -24.71
CA ASP A 85 -2.58 13.25 -25.88
C ASP A 85 -1.10 13.29 -25.44
N ASP A 86 -0.73 14.26 -24.59
CA ASP A 86 0.60 14.34 -23.99
C ASP A 86 0.96 13.06 -23.20
N ALA A 87 -0.04 12.48 -22.52
CA ALA A 87 0.14 11.26 -21.74
C ALA A 87 0.46 10.06 -22.65
N ASP A 88 -0.29 9.89 -23.73
CA ASP A 88 -0.08 8.79 -24.69
C ASP A 88 1.24 8.94 -25.43
N GLU A 89 1.61 10.16 -25.83
CA GLU A 89 2.92 10.41 -26.43
C GLU A 89 4.07 10.07 -25.48
N ALA A 90 3.93 10.40 -24.19
CA ALA A 90 4.91 10.04 -23.18
C ALA A 90 4.99 8.53 -22.96
N LEU A 91 3.85 7.83 -22.92
CA LEU A 91 3.84 6.37 -22.82
C LEU A 91 4.50 5.72 -24.05
N ALA A 92 4.23 6.21 -25.26
CA ALA A 92 4.85 5.70 -26.48
C ALA A 92 6.39 5.81 -26.40
N ARG A 93 6.92 6.98 -26.01
CA ARG A 93 8.36 7.16 -25.78
C ARG A 93 8.92 6.23 -24.71
N ALA A 94 8.20 6.04 -23.61
CA ALA A 94 8.60 5.11 -22.56
C ALA A 94 8.68 3.68 -23.10
N ARG A 95 7.67 3.22 -23.85
CA ARG A 95 7.67 1.88 -24.46
C ARG A 95 8.84 1.69 -25.43
N ASP A 96 9.09 2.67 -26.29
CA ASP A 96 10.18 2.62 -27.28
C ASP A 96 11.58 2.57 -26.65
N THR A 97 11.74 3.10 -25.43
CA THR A 97 13.03 3.20 -24.74
C THR A 97 13.22 2.15 -23.64
N THR A 98 12.23 1.31 -23.35
CA THR A 98 12.32 0.30 -22.28
C THR A 98 13.03 -0.96 -22.78
N PRO A 99 14.20 -1.34 -22.23
CA PRO A 99 14.79 -2.63 -22.52
C PRO A 99 13.91 -3.76 -21.98
N PRO A 100 13.64 -4.85 -22.73
CA PRO A 100 12.78 -5.95 -22.29
C PRO A 100 13.20 -6.55 -20.94
N ASP A 101 14.50 -6.69 -20.70
CA ASP A 101 15.07 -7.29 -19.48
C ASP A 101 15.42 -6.25 -18.39
N HIS A 102 14.94 -5.01 -18.52
CA HIS A 102 15.22 -3.99 -17.52
C HIS A 102 14.54 -4.36 -16.18
N PRO A 103 15.23 -4.32 -15.03
CA PRO A 103 14.66 -4.70 -13.73
C PRO A 103 13.36 -3.97 -13.34
N PHE A 104 13.15 -2.77 -13.87
CA PHE A 104 11.91 -1.99 -13.66
C PHE A 104 10.92 -2.06 -14.82
N ALA A 105 11.12 -2.92 -15.82
CA ALA A 105 10.23 -3.03 -16.98
C ALA A 105 8.78 -3.39 -16.58
N TYR A 106 8.60 -4.18 -15.52
CA TYR A 106 7.29 -4.55 -14.98
C TYR A 106 6.45 -3.34 -14.51
N ILE A 107 7.05 -2.16 -14.34
CA ILE A 107 6.31 -0.93 -14.03
C ILE A 107 5.48 -0.46 -15.23
N MET A 108 5.86 -0.82 -16.46
CA MET A 108 5.15 -0.40 -17.67
C MET A 108 3.66 -0.83 -17.60
N PRO A 109 2.70 0.06 -17.89
CA PRO A 109 1.28 -0.29 -17.94
C PRO A 109 0.94 -1.12 -19.17
N SER A 110 0.03 -2.08 -18.99
CA SER A 110 -0.70 -2.68 -20.12
C SER A 110 -1.60 -1.64 -20.80
N ASP A 111 -2.10 -1.94 -22.00
CA ASP A 111 -3.07 -1.07 -22.67
C ASP A 111 -4.38 -0.93 -21.87
N GLU A 112 -4.80 -2.00 -21.19
CA GLU A 112 -5.97 -1.97 -20.30
C GLU A 112 -5.73 -1.08 -19.09
N GLU A 113 -4.54 -1.15 -18.49
CA GLU A 113 -4.18 -0.31 -17.36
C GLU A 113 -4.05 1.16 -17.75
N TRP A 114 -3.45 1.46 -18.90
CA TRP A 114 -3.39 2.83 -19.39
C TRP A 114 -4.73 3.35 -19.91
N SER A 115 -5.65 2.43 -20.23
CA SER A 115 -6.95 2.81 -20.74
C SER A 115 -7.67 3.71 -19.72
N ARG A 116 -8.42 4.67 -20.25
CA ARG A 116 -9.26 5.56 -19.44
C ARG A 116 -10.62 4.91 -19.13
N ALA A 117 -10.78 3.63 -19.47
CA ALA A 117 -12.01 2.90 -19.30
C ALA A 117 -12.23 2.63 -17.80
N PRO A 118 -13.47 2.80 -17.29
CA PRO A 118 -13.81 2.30 -15.97
C PRO A 118 -13.49 0.80 -15.91
N ARG A 119 -12.71 0.39 -14.92
CA ARG A 119 -12.44 -1.02 -14.65
C ARG A 119 -13.49 -1.48 -13.63
N PRO A 120 -14.47 -2.31 -14.03
CA PRO A 120 -15.54 -2.73 -13.13
C PRO A 120 -14.96 -3.51 -11.95
N GLY A 121 -15.65 -3.47 -10.81
CA GLY A 121 -15.25 -4.26 -9.66
C GLY A 121 -15.22 -5.75 -10.00
N ARG A 122 -14.11 -6.42 -9.67
CA ARG A 122 -13.93 -7.86 -9.93
C ARG A 122 -13.78 -8.61 -8.61
N LEU A 123 -14.76 -9.46 -8.30
CA LEU A 123 -14.71 -10.39 -7.19
C LEU A 123 -14.05 -11.69 -7.65
N LEU A 124 -12.94 -12.04 -7.02
CA LEU A 124 -12.17 -13.24 -7.30
C LEU A 124 -12.20 -14.15 -6.09
N GLU A 125 -12.60 -15.40 -6.28
CA GLU A 125 -12.38 -16.44 -5.27
C GLU A 125 -10.90 -16.81 -5.26
N VAL A 126 -10.29 -16.69 -4.09
CA VAL A 126 -8.84 -16.84 -3.92
C VAL A 126 -8.49 -18.00 -3.01
N VAL A 127 -9.33 -18.32 -2.02
CA VAL A 127 -9.35 -19.62 -1.35
C VAL A 127 -10.75 -20.19 -1.52
N PRO A 128 -10.90 -21.39 -2.13
CA PRO A 128 -12.20 -21.98 -2.41
C PRO A 128 -13.13 -21.96 -1.19
N ASN A 129 -14.30 -21.35 -1.37
CA ASN A 129 -15.36 -21.17 -0.39
C ASN A 129 -14.97 -20.46 0.91
N GLN A 130 -13.79 -19.83 1.00
CA GLN A 130 -13.31 -19.22 2.24
C GLN A 130 -12.88 -17.77 2.10
N VAL A 131 -12.21 -17.41 1.00
CA VAL A 131 -11.65 -16.06 0.84
C VAL A 131 -11.89 -15.56 -0.57
N TRP A 132 -12.37 -14.32 -0.67
CA TRP A 132 -12.52 -13.60 -1.93
C TRP A 132 -11.77 -12.28 -1.87
N ARG A 133 -11.18 -11.90 -2.99
CA ARG A 133 -10.56 -10.60 -3.20
C ARG A 133 -11.44 -9.80 -4.14
N LEU A 134 -11.81 -8.61 -3.73
CA LEU A 134 -12.51 -7.66 -4.57
C LEU A 134 -11.53 -6.55 -4.94
N SER A 135 -11.21 -6.45 -6.23
CA SER A 135 -10.40 -5.34 -6.74
C SER A 135 -11.34 -4.33 -7.38
N THR A 136 -11.34 -3.09 -6.87
CA THR A 136 -12.19 -1.99 -7.34
C THR A 136 -11.34 -0.75 -7.52
N TYR A 137 -11.91 0.28 -8.14
CA TYR A 137 -11.19 1.51 -8.43
C TYR A 137 -11.95 2.70 -7.88
N ARG A 138 -11.23 3.67 -7.28
CA ARG A 138 -11.85 4.93 -6.84
C ARG A 138 -12.33 5.69 -8.06
N THR A 139 -13.65 5.85 -8.21
CA THR A 139 -14.23 6.44 -9.43
C THR A 139 -14.69 7.89 -9.32
N ALA A 140 -14.47 8.56 -8.20
CA ALA A 140 -14.91 9.94 -8.02
C ALA A 140 -13.71 10.89 -8.03
N ASP A 141 -13.72 11.81 -9.01
CA ASP A 141 -13.03 13.10 -9.16
C ASP A 141 -11.49 13.17 -9.03
N LEU A 142 -10.86 12.13 -8.51
CA LEU A 142 -9.41 11.98 -8.38
C LEU A 142 -8.93 11.03 -9.48
N ARG A 143 -8.75 11.57 -10.69
CA ARG A 143 -7.93 10.89 -11.70
C ARG A 143 -6.48 11.00 -11.23
N PRO A 144 -5.73 9.88 -11.16
CA PRO A 144 -5.99 8.59 -11.77
C PRO A 144 -6.67 7.60 -10.82
N TRP A 145 -7.26 6.56 -11.40
CA TRP A 145 -7.93 5.49 -10.67
C TRP A 145 -6.95 4.79 -9.73
N LEU A 146 -7.09 5.00 -8.41
CA LEU A 146 -6.36 4.21 -7.44
C LEU A 146 -7.12 2.92 -7.17
N GLU A 147 -6.47 1.79 -7.40
CA GLU A 147 -6.97 0.48 -7.01
C GLU A 147 -7.24 0.46 -5.49
N THR A 148 -8.37 -0.10 -5.11
CA THR A 148 -8.72 -0.42 -3.73
C THR A 148 -9.08 -1.89 -3.67
N VAL A 149 -8.53 -2.57 -2.68
CA VAL A 149 -8.66 -4.01 -2.51
C VAL A 149 -9.45 -4.28 -1.26
N ALA A 150 -10.62 -4.91 -1.42
CA ALA A 150 -11.36 -5.49 -0.31
C ALA A 150 -11.08 -6.99 -0.20
N THR A 151 -11.13 -7.52 1.00
CA THR A 151 -11.04 -8.97 1.25
C THR A 151 -12.28 -9.43 1.98
N LEU A 152 -12.93 -10.46 1.47
CA LEU A 152 -14.02 -11.14 2.15
C LEU A 152 -13.52 -12.46 2.69
N VAL A 153 -13.89 -12.77 3.92
CA VAL A 153 -13.69 -14.10 4.51
C VAL A 153 -15.02 -14.69 4.94
N ARG A 154 -15.17 -16.00 4.76
CA ARG A 154 -16.33 -16.76 5.24
C ARG A 154 -16.03 -17.35 6.61
N LEU A 155 -16.95 -17.11 7.54
CA LEU A 155 -17.00 -17.73 8.85
C LEU A 155 -17.65 -19.13 8.78
N ASP A 156 -17.40 -20.00 9.75
CA ASP A 156 -17.98 -21.32 9.99
C ASP A 156 -19.52 -21.28 10.03
N SER A 157 -20.08 -20.16 10.47
CA SER A 157 -21.53 -19.89 10.41
C SER A 157 -22.09 -19.77 8.98
N GLY A 158 -21.22 -19.64 7.97
CA GLY A 158 -21.53 -19.33 6.58
C GLY A 158 -21.60 -17.83 6.27
N ALA A 159 -21.61 -16.96 7.29
CA ALA A 159 -21.62 -15.51 7.12
C ALA A 159 -20.28 -14.97 6.62
N LEU A 160 -20.31 -13.78 6.01
CA LEU A 160 -19.14 -13.10 5.44
C LEU A 160 -18.73 -11.89 6.28
N VAL A 161 -17.42 -11.67 6.36
CA VAL A 161 -16.82 -10.43 6.86
C VAL A 161 -16.13 -9.72 5.69
N LEU A 162 -16.59 -8.52 5.35
CA LEU A 162 -16.00 -7.68 4.30
C LEU A 162 -15.00 -6.69 4.92
N MET A 163 -13.72 -6.82 4.58
CA MET A 163 -12.63 -5.96 5.06
C MET A 163 -12.15 -4.99 3.99
N ASN A 164 -11.85 -3.75 4.37
CA ASN A 164 -11.42 -2.65 3.49
C ASN A 164 -12.36 -2.47 2.29
N PRO A 165 -13.65 -2.16 2.52
CA PRO A 165 -14.60 -2.01 1.43
C PRO A 165 -14.05 -1.05 0.37
N GLY A 166 -14.11 -1.51 -0.88
CA GLY A 166 -13.94 -0.67 -2.07
C GLY A 166 -15.28 -0.15 -2.56
N ARG A 167 -15.31 0.42 -3.76
CA ARG A 167 -16.57 0.81 -4.40
C ARG A 167 -17.40 -0.43 -4.72
N LEU A 168 -18.68 -0.43 -4.31
CA LEU A 168 -19.56 -1.59 -4.50
C LEU A 168 -20.56 -1.31 -5.62
N GLU A 169 -20.19 -1.73 -6.83
CA GLU A 169 -21.10 -1.67 -7.98
C GLU A 169 -22.26 -2.66 -7.82
N PRO A 170 -23.45 -2.41 -8.43
CA PRO A 170 -24.62 -3.26 -8.22
C PRO A 170 -24.40 -4.75 -8.49
N HIS A 171 -23.57 -5.10 -9.50
CA HIS A 171 -23.25 -6.50 -9.79
C HIS A 171 -22.35 -7.10 -8.71
N VAL A 172 -21.37 -6.36 -8.19
CA VAL A 172 -20.50 -6.79 -7.07
C VAL A 172 -21.35 -7.06 -5.82
N ILE A 173 -22.31 -6.19 -5.50
CA ILE A 173 -23.22 -6.41 -4.37
C ILE A 173 -24.02 -7.71 -4.56
N ALA A 174 -24.53 -7.95 -5.77
CA ALA A 174 -25.26 -9.17 -6.07
C ALA A 174 -24.39 -10.43 -5.95
N GLU A 175 -23.15 -10.39 -6.45
CA GLU A 175 -22.16 -11.46 -6.31
C GLU A 175 -21.85 -11.75 -4.85
N ILE A 176 -21.58 -10.72 -4.03
CA ILE A 176 -21.32 -10.88 -2.60
C ILE A 176 -22.53 -11.50 -1.88
N ARG A 177 -23.76 -11.05 -2.18
CA ARG A 177 -24.98 -11.62 -1.60
C ARG A 177 -25.20 -13.09 -1.98
N ALA A 178 -24.79 -13.48 -3.19
CA ALA A 178 -24.86 -14.88 -3.62
C ALA A 178 -23.88 -15.78 -2.86
N LEU A 179 -22.78 -15.24 -2.33
CA LEU A 179 -21.85 -15.99 -1.49
C LEU A 179 -22.40 -16.28 -0.09
N GLY A 180 -23.23 -15.40 0.48
CA GLY A 180 -23.81 -15.54 1.82
C GLY A 180 -24.15 -14.20 2.48
N PRO A 181 -24.74 -14.21 3.69
CA PRO A 181 -25.06 -12.99 4.41
C PRO A 181 -23.78 -12.29 4.90
N VAL A 182 -23.66 -10.99 4.66
CA VAL A 182 -22.57 -10.18 5.22
C VAL A 182 -22.95 -9.80 6.64
N SER A 183 -22.21 -10.30 7.63
CA SER A 183 -22.47 -9.99 9.05
C SER A 183 -21.70 -8.77 9.54
N HIS A 184 -20.53 -8.50 8.96
CA HIS A 184 -19.67 -7.40 9.37
C HIS A 184 -18.97 -6.73 8.17
N VAL A 185 -18.85 -5.40 8.24
CA VAL A 185 -18.01 -4.59 7.37
C VAL A 185 -16.93 -3.97 8.24
N VAL A 186 -15.66 -4.19 7.92
CA VAL A 186 -14.52 -3.84 8.78
C VAL A 186 -13.50 -2.99 8.03
N THR A 187 -13.07 -1.88 8.62
CA THR A 187 -11.89 -1.12 8.18
C THR A 187 -10.74 -1.30 9.17
N PRO A 188 -9.91 -2.35 9.00
CA PRO A 188 -8.77 -2.63 9.89
C PRO A 188 -7.65 -1.59 9.84
N VAL A 189 -7.80 -0.49 9.10
CA VAL A 189 -6.91 0.67 9.13
C VAL A 189 -7.71 1.95 8.87
N LYS A 190 -7.32 3.06 9.50
CA LYS A 190 -8.05 4.33 9.44
C LYS A 190 -8.05 5.00 8.06
N PHE A 191 -7.17 4.61 7.16
CA PHE A 191 -7.03 5.21 5.82
C PHE A 191 -7.96 4.57 4.78
N HIS A 192 -8.55 3.41 5.07
CA HIS A 192 -9.45 2.67 4.18
C HIS A 192 -10.93 2.98 4.46
N HIS A 193 -11.20 4.22 4.88
CA HIS A 193 -12.50 4.62 5.41
C HIS A 193 -13.53 5.06 4.35
N LEU A 194 -13.11 5.32 3.11
CA LEU A 194 -13.96 6.01 2.13
C LEU A 194 -15.27 5.30 1.79
N PHE A 195 -15.28 3.96 1.74
CA PHE A 195 -16.45 3.20 1.28
C PHE A 195 -17.16 2.44 2.41
N ILE A 196 -16.79 2.65 3.68
CA ILE A 196 -17.43 1.92 4.78
C ILE A 196 -18.91 2.27 4.93
N GLU A 197 -19.28 3.54 4.79
CA GLU A 197 -20.69 3.96 4.84
C GLU A 197 -21.48 3.45 3.62
N GLU A 198 -20.86 3.40 2.44
CA GLU A 198 -21.46 2.80 1.25
C GLU A 198 -21.72 1.30 1.44
N ALA A 199 -20.74 0.58 1.99
CA ALA A 199 -20.87 -0.84 2.27
C ALA A 199 -21.91 -1.13 3.37
N ALA A 200 -21.97 -0.32 4.43
CA ALA A 200 -23.00 -0.44 5.46
C ALA A 200 -24.42 -0.22 4.89
N ARG A 201 -24.58 0.70 3.93
CA ARG A 201 -25.87 0.88 3.22
C ARG A 201 -26.19 -0.31 2.31
N ALA A 202 -25.19 -0.90 1.65
CA ALA A 202 -25.37 -2.05 0.77
C ALA A 202 -25.73 -3.34 1.55
N PHE A 203 -25.25 -3.45 2.79
CA PHE A 203 -25.46 -4.59 3.69
C PHE A 203 -26.00 -4.13 5.05
N PRO A 204 -27.29 -3.73 5.14
CA PRO A 204 -27.84 -3.07 6.32
C PRO A 204 -27.92 -3.94 7.59
N GLU A 205 -27.81 -5.27 7.45
CA GLU A 205 -27.74 -6.19 8.59
C GLU A 205 -26.30 -6.34 9.14
N ALA A 206 -25.30 -5.85 8.39
CA ALA A 206 -23.91 -5.96 8.78
C ALA A 206 -23.55 -4.89 9.81
N LYS A 207 -22.80 -5.28 10.84
CA LYS A 207 -22.20 -4.30 11.78
C LYS A 207 -20.92 -3.72 11.21
N SER A 208 -20.78 -2.40 11.31
CA SER A 208 -19.61 -1.66 10.88
C SER A 208 -18.57 -1.55 12.01
N PHE A 209 -17.34 -1.97 11.73
CA PHE A 209 -16.22 -1.90 12.67
C PHE A 209 -15.02 -1.21 12.04
N GLY A 210 -14.22 -0.54 12.86
CA GLY A 210 -12.96 0.05 12.43
C GLY A 210 -11.96 0.13 13.57
N THR A 211 -10.83 0.78 13.35
CA THR A 211 -9.83 0.98 14.41
C THR A 211 -10.08 2.25 15.21
N ALA A 212 -9.55 2.33 16.44
CA ALA A 212 -9.57 3.55 17.25
C ALA A 212 -8.90 4.77 16.55
N GLY A 213 -8.11 4.51 15.50
CA GLY A 213 -7.52 5.55 14.65
C GLY A 213 -8.55 6.37 13.88
N HIS A 214 -9.75 5.84 13.60
CA HIS A 214 -10.79 6.55 12.84
C HIS A 214 -11.22 7.85 13.55
N ALA A 215 -11.44 7.79 14.86
CA ALA A 215 -11.83 8.95 15.67
C ALA A 215 -10.74 10.03 15.76
N LYS A 216 -9.47 9.65 15.54
CA LYS A 216 -8.30 10.55 15.61
C LYS A 216 -7.86 11.08 14.25
N ASN A 217 -8.46 10.60 13.16
CA ASN A 217 -8.06 10.93 11.80
C ASN A 217 -9.10 11.87 11.17
N PRO A 218 -8.79 13.15 10.92
CA PRO A 218 -9.77 14.14 10.46
C PRO A 218 -10.61 13.71 9.23
N PRO A 219 -10.03 13.03 8.21
CA PRO A 219 -10.81 12.51 7.08
C PRO A 219 -11.87 11.47 7.46
N SER A 220 -11.69 10.70 8.54
CA SER A 220 -12.59 9.61 8.91
C SER A 220 -13.38 9.84 10.20
N ARG A 221 -13.08 10.90 10.97
CA ARG A 221 -13.66 11.13 12.31
C ARG A 221 -15.18 11.30 12.32
N HIS A 222 -15.79 11.59 11.17
CA HIS A 222 -17.22 11.80 11.03
C HIS A 222 -18.00 10.49 10.93
N ILE A 223 -17.32 9.40 10.57
CA ILE A 223 -17.92 8.09 10.32
C ILE A 223 -18.41 7.50 11.64
N GLN A 224 -19.68 7.08 11.65
CA GLN A 224 -20.27 6.37 12.77
C GLN A 224 -20.07 4.87 12.57
N LEU A 225 -19.41 4.22 13.53
CA LEU A 225 -19.17 2.78 13.53
C LEU A 225 -19.97 2.13 14.66
N ASP A 226 -20.48 0.93 14.42
CA ASP A 226 -21.16 0.13 15.45
C ASP A 226 -20.19 -0.34 16.55
N GLY A 227 -18.90 -0.45 16.21
CA GLY A 227 -17.86 -0.75 17.19
C GLY A 227 -16.45 -0.46 16.69
N VAL A 228 -15.50 -0.66 17.61
CA VAL A 228 -14.07 -0.52 17.38
C VAL A 228 -13.41 -1.87 17.62
N LEU A 229 -12.47 -2.25 16.76
CA LEU A 229 -11.66 -3.45 16.96
C LEU A 229 -10.82 -3.29 18.23
N ASP A 230 -10.95 -4.26 19.13
CA ASP A 230 -10.31 -4.28 20.44
C ASP A 230 -9.70 -5.66 20.69
N ASP A 231 -8.38 -5.70 20.93
CA ASP A 231 -7.62 -6.93 21.14
C ASP A 231 -8.11 -7.71 22.38
N ASP A 232 -8.73 -7.03 23.36
CA ASP A 232 -9.30 -7.65 24.56
C ASP A 232 -10.74 -8.18 24.37
N ALA A 233 -11.39 -7.82 23.25
CA ALA A 233 -12.75 -8.21 22.90
C ALA A 233 -12.86 -8.64 21.42
N PRO A 234 -12.26 -9.79 21.05
CA PRO A 234 -12.27 -10.27 19.67
C PRO A 234 -13.68 -10.54 19.16
N LEU A 235 -13.94 -10.14 17.90
CA LEU A 235 -15.25 -10.32 17.27
C LEU A 235 -15.58 -11.79 16.98
N PHE A 236 -14.57 -12.58 16.60
CA PHE A 236 -14.70 -13.98 16.19
C PHE A 236 -13.56 -14.82 16.79
N PRO A 237 -13.54 -14.99 18.12
CA PRO A 237 -12.46 -15.68 18.81
C PRO A 237 -12.29 -17.11 18.28
N GLY A 238 -11.06 -17.49 17.95
CA GLY A 238 -10.77 -18.82 17.42
C GLY A 238 -11.07 -19.02 15.93
N GLU A 239 -11.46 -17.96 15.20
CA GLU A 239 -11.84 -18.04 13.79
C GLU A 239 -11.21 -16.92 12.94
N LEU A 240 -11.52 -15.67 13.25
CA LEU A 240 -10.92 -14.48 12.66
C LEU A 240 -10.28 -13.66 13.79
N GLU A 241 -9.02 -14.00 14.05
CA GLU A 241 -8.21 -13.35 15.07
C GLU A 241 -7.79 -11.95 14.60
N HIS A 242 -7.48 -11.06 15.53
CA HIS A 242 -6.95 -9.75 15.21
C HIS A 242 -5.91 -9.25 16.22
N ARG A 243 -5.10 -8.29 15.79
CA ARG A 243 -4.07 -7.68 16.65
C ARG A 243 -3.76 -6.27 16.22
N THR A 244 -3.89 -5.32 17.14
CA THR A 244 -3.55 -3.93 16.90
C THR A 244 -2.03 -3.76 16.75
N VAL A 245 -1.60 -3.14 15.65
CA VAL A 245 -0.21 -2.75 15.43
C VAL A 245 0.06 -1.46 16.18
N HIS A 246 0.61 -1.59 17.39
CA HIS A 246 0.96 -0.44 18.19
C HIS A 246 2.32 0.15 17.82
N GLY A 247 2.58 1.39 18.26
CA GLY A 247 3.87 2.06 18.03
C GLY A 247 4.02 2.68 16.64
N THR A 248 2.92 2.77 15.87
CA THR A 248 2.85 3.41 14.55
C THR A 248 1.65 4.35 14.47
N GLU A 249 1.77 5.45 13.73
CA GLU A 249 0.65 6.34 13.44
C GLU A 249 -0.37 5.74 12.46
N LEU A 250 -0.03 4.65 11.77
CA LEU A 250 -0.92 3.99 10.80
C LEU A 250 -2.25 3.57 11.42
N GLY A 251 -2.24 3.15 12.69
CA GLY A 251 -3.46 2.73 13.39
C GLY A 251 -4.13 1.53 12.74
N GLU A 252 -3.31 0.56 12.32
CA GLU A 252 -3.70 -0.68 11.66
C GLU A 252 -3.89 -1.82 12.66
N VAL A 253 -4.81 -2.72 12.33
CA VAL A 253 -5.07 -3.99 13.00
C VAL A 253 -4.80 -5.11 12.00
N LEU A 254 -3.90 -6.03 12.33
CA LEU A 254 -3.69 -7.26 11.57
C LEU A 254 -4.87 -8.19 11.81
N MET A 255 -5.32 -8.91 10.79
CA MET A 255 -6.39 -9.89 10.91
C MET A 255 -5.87 -11.26 10.46
N PHE A 256 -6.24 -12.35 11.12
CA PHE A 256 -5.83 -13.70 10.75
C PHE A 256 -7.04 -14.63 10.68
N HIS A 257 -7.39 -15.03 9.45
CA HIS A 257 -8.44 -16.01 9.20
C HIS A 257 -7.85 -17.42 9.32
N ARG A 258 -8.23 -18.13 10.38
CA ARG A 258 -7.67 -19.44 10.73
C ARG A 258 -7.98 -20.51 9.70
N ALA A 259 -9.23 -20.59 9.25
CA ALA A 259 -9.68 -21.66 8.36
C ALA A 259 -8.93 -21.68 7.01
N SER A 260 -8.60 -20.51 6.47
CA SER A 260 -7.82 -20.36 5.23
C SER A 260 -6.32 -20.13 5.45
N ARG A 261 -5.89 -20.09 6.71
CA ARG A 261 -4.52 -19.75 7.14
C ARG A 261 -4.02 -18.46 6.47
N THR A 262 -4.86 -17.43 6.41
CA THR A 262 -4.56 -16.18 5.70
C THR A 262 -4.39 -15.03 6.68
N LEU A 263 -3.19 -14.44 6.71
CA LEU A 263 -2.91 -13.18 7.39
C LEU A 263 -3.29 -12.01 6.47
N LEU A 264 -4.01 -11.03 6.99
CA LEU A 264 -4.32 -9.80 6.28
C LEU A 264 -3.48 -8.65 6.87
N VAL A 265 -2.74 -7.98 5.99
CA VAL A 265 -1.94 -6.80 6.32
C VAL A 265 -2.33 -5.68 5.38
N ASN A 266 -2.47 -4.46 5.91
CA ASN A 266 -3.04 -3.33 5.18
C ASN A 266 -1.95 -2.35 4.74
N ASP A 267 -1.74 -1.28 5.49
CA ASP A 267 -0.88 -0.18 5.08
C ASP A 267 0.54 -0.34 5.63
N CYS A 268 0.78 -1.23 6.59
CA CYS A 268 2.11 -1.48 7.15
C CYS A 268 3.06 -2.11 6.12
N LEU A 269 2.51 -2.89 5.18
CA LEU A 269 3.25 -3.58 4.13
C LEU A 269 2.55 -3.39 2.79
N VAL A 270 3.34 -3.20 1.74
CA VAL A 270 2.84 -3.14 0.36
C VAL A 270 3.62 -4.15 -0.49
N ALA A 271 3.08 -4.51 -1.65
CA ALA A 271 3.82 -5.26 -2.66
C ALA A 271 3.95 -4.48 -3.95
N ASN A 272 5.10 -4.64 -4.61
CA ASN A 272 5.33 -4.11 -5.94
C ASN A 272 5.84 -5.21 -6.86
N ARG A 273 4.99 -5.71 -7.75
CA ARG A 273 5.28 -6.79 -8.70
C ARG A 273 4.27 -6.75 -9.85
N GLU A 274 4.41 -7.65 -10.82
CA GLU A 274 3.41 -7.85 -11.88
C GLU A 274 2.03 -8.19 -11.30
N GLY A 275 0.95 -7.73 -11.95
CA GLY A 275 -0.43 -7.95 -11.48
C GLY A 275 -0.94 -6.96 -10.42
N VAL A 276 -0.09 -6.12 -9.85
CA VAL A 276 -0.51 -4.91 -9.11
C VAL A 276 -0.93 -3.84 -10.10
N ALA A 277 -1.99 -3.05 -9.87
CA ALA A 277 -2.32 -1.96 -10.79
C ALA A 277 -1.12 -1.01 -11.05
N PHE A 278 -0.90 -0.62 -12.32
CA PHE A 278 0.19 0.25 -12.77
C PHE A 278 0.46 1.46 -11.84
N GLU A 279 -0.60 2.18 -11.43
CA GLU A 279 -0.51 3.38 -10.61
C GLU A 279 0.16 3.06 -9.27
N MET A 280 -0.18 1.90 -8.70
CA MET A 280 0.42 1.37 -7.48
C MET A 280 1.83 0.84 -7.72
N ARG A 281 2.14 0.28 -8.90
CA ARG A 281 3.50 -0.14 -9.24
C ARG A 281 4.48 1.04 -9.27
N LEU A 282 4.09 2.09 -9.98
CA LEU A 282 4.87 3.33 -10.07
C LEU A 282 4.99 4.01 -8.69
N HIS A 283 3.90 4.07 -7.93
CA HIS A 283 3.89 4.60 -6.56
C HIS A 283 4.83 3.82 -5.64
N ASN A 284 4.70 2.50 -5.58
CA ASN A 284 5.49 1.67 -4.68
C ASN A 284 6.98 1.68 -5.05
N LEU A 285 7.32 1.76 -6.35
CA LEU A 285 8.71 1.95 -6.78
C LEU A 285 9.25 3.29 -6.30
N ALA A 286 8.48 4.38 -6.44
CA ALA A 286 8.88 5.70 -5.94
C ALA A 286 9.24 5.63 -4.45
N PHE A 287 8.44 4.93 -3.65
CA PHE A 287 8.68 4.74 -2.21
C PHE A 287 9.57 3.55 -1.87
N GLY A 288 10.29 3.01 -2.86
CA GLY A 288 11.41 2.09 -2.66
C GLY A 288 11.04 0.65 -2.38
N VAL A 289 9.82 0.24 -2.72
CA VAL A 289 9.44 -1.17 -2.75
C VAL A 289 9.56 -1.65 -4.19
N HIS A 290 10.44 -2.62 -4.41
CA HIS A 290 10.75 -3.15 -5.73
C HIS A 290 10.80 -4.68 -5.68
N ASP A 291 9.92 -5.30 -6.49
CA ASP A 291 9.84 -6.74 -6.75
C ASP A 291 9.80 -7.58 -5.47
N ARG A 292 8.96 -7.14 -4.52
CA ARG A 292 8.84 -7.76 -3.19
C ARG A 292 7.60 -7.26 -2.44
N VAL A 293 7.30 -7.94 -1.33
CA VAL A 293 6.60 -7.32 -0.19
C VAL A 293 7.59 -6.50 0.60
N GLY A 294 7.23 -5.28 0.96
CA GLY A 294 8.14 -4.37 1.66
C GLY A 294 7.45 -3.24 2.41
N VAL A 295 8.30 -2.43 3.02
CA VAL A 295 7.90 -1.24 3.78
C VAL A 295 8.29 0.00 2.97
N PRO A 296 7.35 0.88 2.61
CA PRO A 296 7.66 2.18 1.99
C PRO A 296 8.66 3.01 2.78
N CYS A 297 9.58 3.69 2.09
CA CYS A 297 10.72 4.36 2.72
C CYS A 297 10.37 5.53 3.65
N TYR A 298 9.12 6.04 3.59
CA TYR A 298 8.63 7.07 4.51
C TYR A 298 8.06 6.52 5.83
N HIS A 299 7.81 5.21 5.95
CA HIS A 299 7.25 4.61 7.17
C HIS A 299 8.05 4.85 8.45
N PRO A 300 9.40 4.91 8.44
CA PRO A 300 10.16 5.24 9.64
C PRO A 300 9.75 6.57 10.31
N LEU A 301 9.15 7.50 9.54
CA LEU A 301 8.60 8.76 10.06
C LEU A 301 7.31 8.58 10.86
N LEU A 302 6.60 7.47 10.64
CA LEU A 302 5.33 7.13 11.27
C LEU A 302 5.51 6.20 12.48
N TRP A 303 6.73 5.68 12.70
CA TRP A 303 7.05 4.79 13.81
C TRP A 303 7.33 5.58 15.09
N MET A 304 6.33 5.66 15.96
CA MET A 304 6.41 6.32 17.27
C MET A 304 7.15 5.49 18.31
N ASN A 305 7.04 4.15 18.23
CA ASN A 305 7.73 3.23 19.13
C ASN A 305 8.08 1.93 18.38
N LEU A 306 9.30 1.89 17.86
CA LEU A 306 9.81 0.77 17.06
C LEU A 306 9.72 -0.57 17.80
N ARG A 307 10.10 -0.64 19.08
CA ARG A 307 10.10 -1.90 19.85
C ARG A 307 8.68 -2.45 19.99
N ARG A 308 7.70 -1.57 20.27
CA ARG A 308 6.30 -1.98 20.40
C ARG A 308 5.74 -2.49 19.08
N MET A 309 6.05 -1.81 17.97
CA MET A 309 5.64 -2.25 16.63
C MET A 309 6.29 -3.59 16.26
N GLN A 310 7.59 -3.75 16.46
CA GLN A 310 8.29 -5.02 16.25
C GLN A 310 7.71 -6.14 17.13
N GLY A 311 7.30 -5.84 18.36
CA GLY A 311 6.63 -6.80 19.25
C GLY A 311 5.32 -7.33 18.67
N CYS A 312 4.47 -6.46 18.12
CA CYS A 312 3.23 -6.86 17.45
C CYS A 312 3.49 -7.78 16.25
N PHE A 313 4.49 -7.46 15.41
CA PHE A 313 4.86 -8.31 14.26
C PHE A 313 5.48 -9.64 14.68
N ARG A 314 6.34 -9.66 15.72
CA ARG A 314 6.88 -10.92 16.27
C ARG A 314 5.77 -11.82 16.77
N ALA A 315 4.87 -11.27 17.60
CA ALA A 315 3.73 -12.02 18.09
C ALA A 315 2.90 -12.57 16.92
N ALA A 316 2.71 -11.83 15.82
CA ALA A 316 1.93 -12.32 14.69
C ALA A 316 2.65 -13.48 13.97
N LEU A 317 3.97 -13.36 13.83
CA LEU A 317 4.82 -14.39 13.23
C LEU A 317 5.00 -15.64 14.11
N ASP A 318 4.81 -15.53 15.43
CA ASP A 318 5.02 -16.63 16.38
C ASP A 318 3.69 -17.31 16.76
N ASP A 319 2.62 -16.54 16.95
CA ASP A 319 1.34 -17.05 17.47
C ASP A 319 0.40 -17.56 16.36
N TRP A 320 0.52 -17.05 15.13
CA TRP A 320 -0.40 -17.35 14.04
C TRP A 320 0.24 -18.25 13.00
N ASP A 321 -0.41 -19.39 12.74
CA ASP A 321 0.01 -20.39 11.76
C ASP A 321 -0.55 -20.10 10.36
N PHE A 322 -0.27 -18.91 9.84
CA PHE A 322 -0.66 -18.53 8.48
C PHE A 322 0.29 -19.12 7.44
N ASP A 323 -0.25 -19.37 6.26
CA ASP A 323 0.49 -19.83 5.08
C ASP A 323 0.31 -18.91 3.88
N ARG A 324 -0.56 -17.89 4.01
CA ARG A 324 -0.87 -16.88 3.00
C ARG A 324 -0.88 -15.48 3.62
N VAL A 325 -0.58 -14.47 2.80
CA VAL A 325 -0.70 -13.06 3.18
C VAL A 325 -1.54 -12.31 2.13
N ALA A 326 -2.64 -11.71 2.56
CA ALA A 326 -3.44 -10.79 1.76
C ALA A 326 -3.03 -9.34 2.08
N LEU A 327 -2.69 -8.58 1.04
CA LEU A 327 -2.33 -7.16 1.14
C LEU A 327 -3.42 -6.27 0.59
N ALA A 328 -3.60 -5.11 1.20
CA ALA A 328 -4.51 -4.08 0.68
C ALA A 328 -3.90 -3.25 -0.47
N HIS A 329 -2.56 -3.30 -0.62
CA HIS A 329 -1.80 -2.58 -1.65
C HIS A 329 -0.79 -3.51 -2.34
N GLY A 330 -1.26 -4.24 -3.35
CA GLY A 330 -0.45 -5.22 -4.10
C GLY A 330 -1.21 -6.54 -4.32
N PRO A 331 -0.65 -7.52 -5.03
CA PRO A 331 -1.38 -8.71 -5.42
C PRO A 331 -1.37 -9.72 -4.27
N TRP A 332 -2.27 -10.68 -4.38
CA TRP A 332 -2.63 -11.64 -3.34
C TRP A 332 -1.71 -12.87 -3.31
N ASP A 333 -0.86 -13.03 -4.33
CA ASP A 333 0.14 -14.10 -4.48
C ASP A 333 1.44 -13.77 -3.74
N ALA A 334 1.36 -12.90 -2.71
CA ALA A 334 2.54 -12.41 -2.01
C ALA A 334 3.49 -13.55 -1.66
N VAL A 335 2.86 -14.65 -1.20
CA VAL A 335 3.39 -16.00 -1.07
C VAL A 335 2.19 -16.98 -1.06
N GLU A 336 2.09 -17.89 -2.04
CA GLU A 336 0.97 -18.87 -2.13
C GLU A 336 1.05 -19.97 -1.07
N SER A 337 2.27 -20.26 -0.59
CA SER A 337 2.58 -21.14 0.55
C SER A 337 3.96 -20.79 1.12
N GLY A 338 4.16 -20.95 2.42
CA GLY A 338 5.38 -20.53 3.11
C GLY A 338 5.40 -19.04 3.47
N ALA A 339 4.23 -18.38 3.46
CA ALA A 339 4.15 -16.93 3.63
C ALA A 339 4.71 -16.44 4.95
N ARG A 340 4.57 -17.23 6.02
CA ARG A 340 5.12 -16.88 7.34
C ARG A 340 6.63 -16.80 7.33
N ASP A 341 7.30 -17.76 6.70
CA ASP A 341 8.77 -17.80 6.67
C ASP A 341 9.32 -16.71 5.74
N GLU A 342 8.70 -16.50 4.58
CA GLU A 342 9.09 -15.42 3.68
C GLU A 342 8.83 -14.03 4.28
N LEU A 343 7.70 -13.83 4.95
CA LEU A 343 7.43 -12.59 5.66
C LEU A 343 8.44 -12.36 6.79
N ARG A 344 8.78 -13.42 7.54
CA ARG A 344 9.82 -13.36 8.57
C ARG A 344 11.17 -12.96 7.96
N ARG A 345 11.58 -13.59 6.85
CA ARG A 345 12.83 -13.25 6.14
C ARG A 345 12.86 -11.81 5.66
N SER A 346 11.80 -11.37 4.97
CA SER A 346 11.69 -10.02 4.41
C SER A 346 11.64 -8.92 5.48
N LEU A 347 11.18 -9.25 6.70
CA LEU A 347 11.12 -8.33 7.84
C LEU A 347 12.27 -8.47 8.84
N THR A 348 13.23 -9.39 8.66
CA THR A 348 14.37 -9.56 9.58
C THR A 348 15.09 -8.24 9.86
N TRP A 349 15.37 -7.44 8.83
CA TRP A 349 16.03 -6.13 8.98
C TRP A 349 15.23 -5.19 9.89
N PHE A 350 13.90 -5.20 9.79
CA PHE A 350 12.99 -4.37 10.57
C PHE A 350 12.92 -4.87 11.99
N LEU A 351 12.78 -6.18 12.20
CA LEU A 351 12.72 -6.81 13.50
C LEU A 351 14.02 -6.60 14.30
N GLU A 352 15.17 -6.57 13.63
CA GLU A 352 16.48 -6.37 14.27
C GLU A 352 16.91 -4.90 14.37
N LEU A 353 16.16 -3.98 13.76
CA LEU A 353 16.48 -2.56 13.72
C LEU A 353 16.51 -1.96 15.13
N GLY A 354 17.62 -1.31 15.47
CA GLY A 354 17.74 -0.52 16.70
C GLY A 354 17.29 0.93 16.49
N ALA A 355 17.01 1.64 17.58
CA ALA A 355 16.57 3.05 17.54
C ALA A 355 17.54 3.97 16.75
N LEU A 356 18.86 3.81 16.93
CA LEU A 356 19.85 4.56 16.13
C LEU A 356 19.75 4.26 14.63
N GLY A 357 19.38 3.03 14.27
CA GLY A 357 19.13 2.64 12.88
C GLY A 357 17.92 3.38 12.31
N GLN A 358 16.80 3.41 13.04
CA GLN A 358 15.62 4.20 12.66
C GLN A 358 15.98 5.68 12.46
N TYR A 359 16.67 6.31 13.42
CA TYR A 359 17.07 7.71 13.29
C TYR A 359 18.01 7.93 12.09
N GLY A 360 18.90 6.99 11.80
CA GLY A 360 19.75 7.03 10.61
C GLY A 360 18.97 6.98 9.29
N LEU A 361 17.92 6.15 9.22
CA LEU A 361 17.01 6.10 8.08
C LEU A 361 16.28 7.44 7.91
N MET A 362 15.69 7.97 8.99
CA MET A 362 14.99 9.26 8.97
C MET A 362 15.91 10.43 8.60
N ALA A 363 17.12 10.49 9.17
CA ALA A 363 18.09 11.53 8.87
C ALA A 363 18.51 11.50 7.39
N THR A 364 18.74 10.29 6.84
CA THR A 364 19.08 10.13 5.42
C THR A 364 17.92 10.53 4.51
N PHE A 365 16.69 10.15 4.88
CA PHE A 365 15.47 10.53 4.15
C PHE A 365 15.33 12.06 4.09
N PHE A 366 15.40 12.76 5.23
CA PHE A 366 15.28 14.21 5.27
C PHE A 366 16.45 14.94 4.60
N ALA A 367 17.68 14.42 4.71
CA ALA A 367 18.85 15.02 4.06
C ALA A 367 18.73 15.04 2.53
N ARG A 368 18.05 14.04 1.94
CA ARG A 368 17.78 13.99 0.49
C ARG A 368 16.66 14.94 0.06
N GLN A 369 15.80 15.35 1.00
CA GLN A 369 14.56 16.07 0.70
C GLN A 369 14.26 17.17 1.74
N PRO A 370 15.11 18.21 1.85
CA PRO A 370 14.96 19.22 2.89
C PRO A 370 13.64 20.02 2.80
N SER A 371 13.09 20.20 1.60
CA SER A 371 11.78 20.83 1.41
C SER A 371 10.63 20.01 1.99
N PHE A 372 10.72 18.68 1.94
CA PHE A 372 9.73 17.78 2.55
C PHE A 372 9.68 17.97 4.07
N LEU A 373 10.84 18.05 4.75
CA LEU A 373 10.89 18.25 6.20
C LEU A 373 10.12 19.52 6.61
N ARG A 374 10.32 20.62 5.89
CA ARG A 374 9.63 21.88 6.15
C ARG A 374 8.10 21.73 6.02
N ASP A 375 7.64 21.07 4.97
CA ASP A 375 6.21 20.91 4.71
C ASP A 375 5.57 19.92 5.72
N PHE A 376 6.28 18.83 6.03
CA PHE A 376 5.87 17.87 7.06
C PHE A 376 5.75 18.49 8.46
N VAL A 377 6.72 19.31 8.87
CA VAL A 377 6.65 20.04 10.15
C VAL A 377 5.47 21.01 10.17
N ARG A 378 5.22 21.74 9.07
CA ARG A 378 4.06 22.64 8.96
C ARG A 378 2.74 21.87 9.09
N PHE A 379 2.64 20.70 8.47
CA PHE A 379 1.47 19.83 8.59
C PHE A 379 1.26 19.39 10.04
N LYS A 380 2.30 18.83 10.69
CA LYS A 380 2.22 18.39 12.09
C LYS A 380 1.86 19.51 13.06
N LEU A 381 2.40 20.73 12.87
CA LEU A 381 2.08 21.89 13.71
C LEU A 381 0.63 22.38 13.58
N ARG A 382 -0.06 22.09 12.47
CA ARG A 382 -1.46 22.44 12.27
C ARG A 382 -2.44 21.44 12.92
N GLY A 383 -1.92 20.44 13.65
CA GLY A 383 -2.73 19.40 14.28
C GLY A 383 -3.32 18.43 13.25
N GLY A 384 -2.51 18.05 12.26
CA GLY A 384 -2.90 17.14 11.18
C GLY A 384 -3.54 15.83 11.63
#